data_AF-A0A6G0YGT1-F1
#
_entry.id   AF-A0A6G0YGT1-F1
#
_cell.length_a   1.000
_cell.length_b   1.000
_cell.length_c   1.000
_cell.angle_alpha   90.00
_cell.angle_beta   90.00
_cell.angle_gamma   90.00
#
_symmetry.space_group_name_H-M   'P 1'
#
loop_
_entity.id
_entity.type
_entity.pdbx_description
1 polymer ?
#
loop_
_entity_poly.entity_id
_entity_poly.type
_entity_poly.pdbx_seq_one_letter_code
_entity_poly.pdbx_strand_id
1 'polypeptide(L)'
;MSMEVDPQKGIIVAKKSLATTDLYKVNMSHKSVVSILIFTLFSCTFIQPGNTARILAVETFAGKSHWNFMRAVLRALTDNGHNVTVFTPFVDGNRVNYTEIDMSSMFKMKLAMNIVKMRELFSDQFTPASFMLKLGRHSCDVLSKNDQLNDILANKLETDFDAIIFEPGIISGCLTYLGANSTLPVIHTSPVPVNTYTERITYGDVHNPATVSTMLFKSAIPRTFVQRLTNTLVFLYISTITRFQEFLLQVIESKPYDLSTVTPPSLVFTNTHFISDKARPTPSNVVNVGGIHLKPPKKIPQCV
;
A
#
# COMPACT_ATOMS: atom_id res chain seq x y z
N MET A 1 17.62 44.08 21.62
CA MET A 1 16.39 44.78 21.20
C MET A 1 15.95 45.62 22.38
N SER A 2 16.20 46.92 22.35
CA SER A 2 15.73 47.85 23.38
C SER A 2 14.39 48.43 22.95
N MET A 3 13.42 48.43 23.87
CA MET A 3 12.08 48.97 23.66
C MET A 3 11.98 50.25 24.46
N GLU A 4 11.64 51.35 23.80
CA GLU A 4 11.45 52.66 24.42
C GLU A 4 10.07 53.18 24.04
N VAL A 5 9.37 53.80 25.00
CA VAL A 5 7.99 54.26 24.85
C VAL A 5 8.00 55.72 24.39
N ASP A 6 7.38 56.01 23.24
CA ASP A 6 7.18 57.38 22.76
C ASP A 6 6.09 58.08 23.61
N PRO A 7 6.42 59.13 24.38
CA PRO A 7 5.49 59.75 25.32
C PRO A 7 4.31 60.50 24.66
N GLN A 8 4.32 60.72 23.34
CA GLN A 8 3.25 61.49 22.67
C GLN A 8 2.25 60.64 21.87
N LYS A 9 2.51 59.34 21.66
CA LYS A 9 1.63 58.49 20.82
C LYS A 9 1.26 57.12 21.38
N GLY A 10 1.74 56.73 22.56
CA GLY A 10 1.25 55.55 23.28
C GLY A 10 1.37 54.22 22.52
N ILE A 11 2.24 54.14 21.51
CA ILE A 11 2.49 52.94 20.70
C ILE A 11 3.95 52.53 20.87
N ILE A 12 4.16 51.25 21.15
CA ILE A 12 5.49 50.63 21.25
C ILE A 12 6.04 50.44 19.83
N VAL A 13 7.09 51.18 19.47
CA VAL A 13 7.74 51.05 18.16
C VAL A 13 9.03 50.25 18.30
N ALA A 14 9.09 49.08 17.64
CA ALA A 14 10.30 48.27 17.56
C ALA A 14 11.30 48.89 16.57
N LYS A 15 12.41 49.45 17.08
CA LYS A 15 13.55 49.86 16.23
C LYS A 15 14.29 48.60 15.76
N LYS A 16 14.15 48.27 14.48
CA LYS A 16 14.95 47.22 13.82
C LYS A 16 16.35 47.79 13.59
N SER A 17 17.31 47.40 14.44
CA SER A 17 18.73 47.64 14.15
C SER A 17 19.09 46.85 12.89
N LEU A 18 19.30 47.54 11.78
CA LEU A 18 19.99 46.95 10.64
C LEU A 18 21.46 46.78 11.04
N ALA A 19 21.78 45.60 11.57
CA ALA A 19 23.14 45.11 11.48
C ALA A 19 23.42 44.94 9.98
N THR A 20 24.29 45.78 9.44
CA THR A 20 24.95 45.55 8.16
C THR A 20 25.60 44.17 8.25
N THR A 21 25.00 43.18 7.62
CA THR A 21 25.67 41.92 7.33
C THR A 21 26.80 42.28 6.37
N ASP A 22 28.02 42.40 6.90
CA ASP A 22 29.22 42.34 6.10
C ASP A 22 29.13 41.05 5.29
N LEU A 23 28.79 41.19 4.01
CA LEU A 23 28.98 40.14 3.02
C LEU A 23 30.48 39.89 2.98
N TYR A 24 30.93 38.93 3.77
CA TYR A 24 32.27 38.37 3.66
C TYR A 24 32.46 37.99 2.19
N LYS A 25 33.21 38.82 1.45
CA LYS A 25 33.69 38.47 0.13
C LYS A 25 34.62 37.29 0.33
N VAL A 26 34.08 36.08 0.19
CA VAL A 26 34.88 34.87 0.09
C VAL A 26 35.68 35.01 -1.19
N ASN A 27 36.94 35.45 -1.06
CA ASN A 27 37.90 35.48 -2.16
C ASN A 27 38.31 34.04 -2.46
N MET A 28 37.42 33.32 -3.14
CA MET A 28 37.67 31.97 -3.60
C MET A 28 38.68 32.04 -4.74
N SER A 29 39.84 31.41 -4.55
CA SER A 29 40.85 31.26 -5.60
C SER A 29 40.22 30.65 -6.85
N HIS A 30 40.66 31.04 -8.05
CA HIS A 30 40.26 30.40 -9.31
C HIS A 30 40.40 28.87 -9.24
N LYS A 31 41.38 28.35 -8.50
CA LYS A 31 41.56 26.90 -8.26
C LYS A 31 40.42 26.29 -7.44
N SER A 32 39.89 27.00 -6.45
CA SER A 32 38.77 26.57 -5.61
C SER A 32 37.44 26.60 -6.36
N VAL A 33 37.22 27.62 -7.21
CA VAL A 33 36.03 27.70 -8.09
C VAL A 33 36.03 26.54 -9.09
N VAL A 34 37.18 26.28 -9.73
CA VAL A 34 37.35 25.17 -10.66
C VAL A 34 37.16 23.82 -9.96
N SER A 35 37.68 23.66 -8.74
CA SER A 35 37.50 22.44 -7.95
C SER A 35 36.03 22.19 -7.59
N ILE A 36 35.29 23.22 -7.16
CA ILE A 36 33.86 23.11 -6.87
C ILE A 36 33.08 22.78 -8.15
N LEU A 37 33.38 23.44 -9.26
CA LEU A 37 32.76 23.14 -10.56
C LEU A 37 32.99 21.69 -10.98
N ILE A 38 34.24 21.20 -10.86
CA ILE A 38 34.57 19.79 -11.15
C ILE A 38 33.80 18.86 -10.22
N PHE A 39 33.75 19.13 -8.91
CA PHE A 39 32.97 18.33 -7.96
C PHE A 39 31.48 18.33 -8.30
N THR A 40 30.89 19.47 -8.62
CA THR A 40 29.46 19.56 -9.00
C THR A 40 29.17 18.84 -10.32
N LEU A 41 30.04 18.97 -11.33
CA LEU A 41 29.91 18.26 -12.61
C LEU A 41 30.05 16.75 -12.40
N PHE A 42 31.00 16.30 -11.59
CA PHE A 42 31.21 14.89 -11.26
C PHE A 42 30.02 14.32 -10.47
N SER A 43 29.48 15.07 -9.50
CA SER A 43 28.25 14.71 -8.78
C SER A 43 27.01 14.68 -9.67
N CYS A 44 26.89 15.58 -10.65
CA CYS A 44 25.79 15.56 -11.63
C CYS A 44 25.90 14.41 -12.64
N THR A 45 27.11 13.93 -12.96
CA THR A 45 27.30 12.75 -13.82
C THR A 45 26.99 11.42 -13.12
N PHE A 46 26.89 11.40 -11.78
CA PHE A 46 26.43 10.25 -11.01
C PHE A 46 24.92 10.22 -10.78
N ILE A 47 24.16 11.16 -11.35
CA ILE A 47 22.73 10.97 -11.53
C ILE A 47 22.59 9.90 -12.60
N GLN A 48 22.67 8.63 -12.18
CA GLN A 48 22.25 7.51 -13.01
C GLN A 48 20.87 7.89 -13.56
N PRO A 49 20.63 7.82 -14.89
CA PRO A 49 19.27 7.92 -15.39
C PRO A 49 18.44 6.94 -14.56
N GLY A 50 17.43 7.44 -13.85
CA GLY A 50 16.77 6.71 -12.76
C GLY A 50 16.52 5.28 -13.20
N ASN A 51 17.14 4.32 -12.52
CA ASN A 51 17.11 2.92 -12.94
C ASN A 51 15.65 2.51 -13.16
N THR A 52 15.31 2.20 -14.41
CA THR A 52 13.98 1.78 -14.82
C THR A 52 13.76 0.36 -14.32
N ALA A 53 13.39 0.23 -13.03
CA ALA A 53 13.12 -1.06 -12.43
C ALA A 53 12.07 -1.85 -13.25
N ARG A 54 12.31 -3.15 -13.39
CA ARG A 54 11.40 -4.13 -13.97
C ARG A 54 10.56 -4.72 -12.85
N ILE A 55 9.26 -4.51 -12.89
CA ILE A 55 8.36 -4.79 -11.79
C ILE A 55 7.34 -5.82 -12.24
N LEU A 56 7.25 -6.92 -11.50
CA LEU A 56 6.18 -7.89 -11.65
C LEU A 56 5.01 -7.46 -10.76
N ALA A 57 3.83 -7.26 -11.33
CA ALA A 57 2.62 -7.00 -10.58
C ALA A 57 1.61 -8.15 -10.75
N VAL A 58 0.90 -8.49 -9.69
CA VAL A 58 -0.13 -9.53 -9.72
C VAL A 58 -1.39 -9.00 -9.04
N GLU A 59 -2.46 -8.79 -9.83
CA GLU A 59 -3.78 -8.52 -9.28
C GLU A 59 -4.35 -9.81 -8.69
N THR A 60 -4.48 -9.83 -7.37
CA THR A 60 -4.88 -11.01 -6.61
C THR A 60 -6.38 -11.04 -6.33
N PHE A 61 -7.10 -9.96 -6.63
CA PHE A 61 -8.52 -9.84 -6.34
C PHE A 61 -9.31 -9.28 -7.52
N ALA A 62 -10.25 -10.07 -8.04
CA ALA A 62 -11.11 -9.65 -9.16
C ALA A 62 -12.23 -8.67 -8.76
N GLY A 63 -11.94 -7.71 -7.89
CA GLY A 63 -12.81 -6.57 -7.54
C GLY A 63 -12.37 -5.30 -8.25
N LYS A 64 -13.28 -4.61 -8.96
CA LYS A 64 -12.89 -3.43 -9.76
C LYS A 64 -12.31 -2.30 -8.90
N SER A 65 -12.76 -2.14 -7.65
CA SER A 65 -12.21 -1.15 -6.71
C SER A 65 -10.74 -1.44 -6.34
N HIS A 66 -10.39 -2.71 -6.18
CA HIS A 66 -9.03 -3.16 -5.88
C HIS A 66 -8.10 -2.86 -7.05
N TRP A 67 -8.53 -3.27 -8.26
CA TRP A 67 -7.81 -2.93 -9.48
C TRP A 67 -7.68 -1.43 -9.73
N ASN A 68 -8.73 -0.64 -9.44
CA ASN A 68 -8.67 0.81 -9.60
C ASN A 68 -7.54 1.42 -8.77
N PHE A 69 -7.32 0.92 -7.56
CA PHE A 69 -6.26 1.36 -6.67
C PHE A 69 -4.89 0.86 -7.14
N MET A 70 -4.73 -0.46 -7.33
CA MET A 70 -3.46 -1.06 -7.76
C MET A 70 -2.99 -0.42 -9.08
N ARG A 71 -3.86 -0.36 -10.10
CA ARG A 71 -3.49 0.24 -11.40
C ARG A 71 -3.02 1.69 -11.27
N ALA A 72 -3.53 2.45 -10.29
CA ALA A 72 -3.16 3.86 -10.12
C ALA A 72 -1.74 3.97 -9.55
N VAL A 73 -1.38 3.05 -8.64
CA VAL A 73 0.02 2.88 -8.19
C VAL A 73 0.90 2.46 -9.36
N LEU A 74 0.50 1.45 -10.13
CA LEU A 74 1.28 0.99 -11.29
C LEU A 74 1.48 2.08 -12.34
N ARG A 75 0.46 2.89 -12.61
CA ARG A 75 0.57 4.05 -13.52
C ARG A 75 1.59 5.07 -13.03
N ALA A 76 1.58 5.38 -11.74
CA ALA A 76 2.59 6.29 -11.18
C ALA A 76 4.01 5.74 -11.36
N LEU A 77 4.21 4.41 -11.27
CA LEU A 77 5.50 3.79 -11.52
C LEU A 77 5.91 3.89 -13.00
N THR A 78 5.00 3.59 -13.92
CA THR A 78 5.28 3.67 -15.37
C THR A 78 5.51 5.10 -15.84
N ASP A 79 4.77 6.07 -15.29
CA ASP A 79 4.94 7.50 -15.57
C ASP A 79 6.31 8.03 -15.10
N ASN A 80 6.95 7.32 -14.17
CA ASN A 80 8.32 7.59 -13.69
C ASN A 80 9.38 6.67 -14.36
N GLY A 81 9.02 5.99 -15.45
CA GLY A 81 9.97 5.24 -16.29
C GLY A 81 10.16 3.77 -15.94
N HIS A 82 9.50 3.24 -14.91
CA HIS A 82 9.59 1.82 -14.57
C HIS A 82 8.85 0.92 -15.58
N ASN A 83 9.38 -0.28 -15.83
CA ASN A 83 8.76 -1.28 -16.67
C ASN A 83 7.90 -2.21 -15.83
N VAL A 84 6.61 -2.27 -16.10
CA VAL A 84 5.66 -3.09 -15.34
C VAL A 84 5.11 -4.21 -16.23
N THR A 85 5.22 -5.45 -15.75
CA THR A 85 4.46 -6.59 -16.30
C THR A 85 3.41 -6.99 -15.26
N VAL A 86 2.13 -6.95 -15.62
CA VAL A 86 1.03 -7.19 -14.68
C VAL A 86 0.12 -8.32 -15.11
N PHE A 87 -0.13 -9.27 -14.21
CA PHE A 87 -1.22 -10.25 -14.34
C PHE A 87 -2.52 -9.61 -13.85
N THR A 88 -3.52 -9.46 -14.71
CA THR A 88 -4.78 -8.80 -14.32
C THR A 88 -6.01 -9.37 -15.04
N PRO A 89 -7.15 -9.52 -14.35
CA PRO A 89 -8.42 -9.85 -15.00
C PRO A 89 -9.12 -8.62 -15.61
N PHE A 90 -8.54 -7.43 -15.47
CA PHE A 90 -9.09 -6.16 -15.90
C PHE A 90 -8.20 -5.48 -16.94
N VAL A 91 -8.05 -6.13 -18.08
CA VAL A 91 -7.24 -5.65 -19.21
C VAL A 91 -7.73 -4.28 -19.71
N ASP A 92 -6.82 -3.32 -19.78
CA ASP A 92 -6.99 -2.00 -20.39
C ASP A 92 -6.08 -1.84 -21.66
N GLY A 93 -5.21 -2.81 -21.95
CA GLY A 93 -4.30 -2.87 -23.10
C GLY A 93 -2.86 -2.44 -22.79
N ASN A 94 -1.91 -3.03 -23.54
CA ASN A 94 -0.46 -2.75 -23.41
C ASN A 94 -0.11 -1.31 -23.78
N ARG A 95 0.96 -0.79 -23.16
CA ARG A 95 1.47 0.58 -23.34
C ARG A 95 2.99 0.59 -23.22
N VAL A 96 3.61 1.74 -23.49
CA VAL A 96 5.05 1.91 -23.25
C VAL A 96 5.35 1.61 -21.78
N ASN A 97 6.35 0.77 -21.53
CA ASN A 97 6.77 0.31 -20.21
C ASN A 97 5.67 -0.41 -19.38
N TYR A 98 4.61 -0.90 -20.03
CA TYR A 98 3.49 -1.56 -19.34
C TYR A 98 2.90 -2.70 -20.18
N THR A 99 3.07 -3.92 -19.70
CA THR A 99 2.59 -5.16 -20.33
C THR A 99 1.54 -5.80 -19.43
N GLU A 100 0.38 -6.12 -19.98
CA GLU A 100 -0.68 -6.86 -19.29
C GLU A 100 -0.70 -8.31 -19.76
N ILE A 101 -0.84 -9.23 -18.80
CA ILE A 101 -1.10 -10.65 -19.01
C ILE A 101 -2.55 -10.90 -18.58
N ASP A 102 -3.37 -11.33 -19.53
CA ASP A 102 -4.81 -11.46 -19.35
C ASP A 102 -5.18 -12.67 -18.47
N MET A 103 -5.78 -12.37 -17.31
CA MET A 103 -6.31 -13.35 -16.36
C MET A 103 -7.85 -13.41 -16.35
N SER A 104 -8.52 -12.73 -17.28
CA SER A 104 -9.97 -12.53 -17.26
C SER A 104 -10.78 -13.81 -17.43
N SER A 105 -10.25 -14.80 -18.16
CA SER A 105 -10.87 -16.11 -18.34
C SER A 105 -10.75 -17.01 -17.10
N MET A 106 -9.71 -16.79 -16.29
CA MET A 106 -9.43 -17.56 -15.08
C MET A 106 -10.22 -17.00 -13.89
N PHE A 107 -10.28 -15.68 -13.75
CA PHE A 107 -11.17 -15.00 -12.81
C PHE A 107 -12.58 -14.81 -13.40
N LYS A 108 -13.33 -15.91 -13.51
CA LYS A 108 -14.70 -15.91 -14.05
C LYS A 108 -15.65 -14.97 -13.29
N MET A 109 -15.40 -14.76 -12.00
CA MET A 109 -16.18 -13.86 -11.16
C MET A 109 -15.48 -12.51 -11.06
N LYS A 110 -15.88 -11.56 -11.91
CA LYS A 110 -15.60 -10.13 -11.67
C LYS A 110 -16.61 -9.63 -10.63
N LEU A 111 -16.16 -9.41 -9.40
CA LEU A 111 -17.02 -9.04 -8.28
C LEU A 111 -17.62 -7.64 -8.51
N ALA A 112 -18.83 -7.61 -9.06
CA ALA A 112 -19.73 -6.48 -9.02
C ALA A 112 -20.80 -6.78 -7.95
N MET A 113 -20.44 -6.57 -6.68
CA MET A 113 -21.36 -6.84 -5.58
C MET A 113 -22.41 -5.74 -5.45
N ASN A 114 -23.68 -6.14 -5.34
CA ASN A 114 -24.76 -5.23 -5.00
C ASN A 114 -24.58 -4.71 -3.56
N ILE A 115 -24.73 -3.39 -3.37
CA ILE A 115 -24.52 -2.73 -2.07
C ILE A 115 -25.44 -3.24 -0.96
N VAL A 116 -26.67 -3.65 -1.29
CA VAL A 116 -27.63 -4.22 -0.33
C VAL A 116 -27.12 -5.57 0.17
N LYS A 117 -26.73 -6.45 -0.76
CA LYS A 117 -26.17 -7.77 -0.44
C LYS A 117 -24.86 -7.66 0.34
N MET A 118 -24.03 -6.66 0.02
CA MET A 118 -22.83 -6.36 0.80
C MET A 118 -23.22 -5.93 2.23
N ARG A 119 -24.17 -5.00 2.38
CA ARG A 119 -24.62 -4.56 3.70
C ARG A 119 -25.16 -5.71 4.54
N GLU A 120 -25.91 -6.63 3.94
CA GLU A 120 -26.41 -7.83 4.61
C GLU A 120 -25.28 -8.75 5.05
N LEU A 121 -24.33 -9.05 4.16
CA LEU A 121 -23.17 -9.89 4.46
C LEU A 121 -22.34 -9.32 5.63
N PHE A 122 -22.10 -8.02 5.63
CA PHE A 122 -21.31 -7.30 6.65
C PHE A 122 -22.14 -6.76 7.83
N SER A 123 -23.43 -7.11 7.91
CA SER A 123 -24.29 -6.70 9.03
C SER A 123 -23.93 -7.40 10.34
N ASP A 124 -23.38 -8.62 10.22
CA ASP A 124 -22.84 -9.40 11.32
C ASP A 124 -21.30 -9.42 11.26
N GLN A 125 -20.67 -9.44 12.44
CA GLN A 125 -19.21 -9.34 12.56
C GLN A 125 -18.49 -10.69 12.36
N PHE A 126 -19.22 -11.81 12.37
CA PHE A 126 -18.64 -13.16 12.32
C PHE A 126 -18.86 -13.85 10.97
N THR A 127 -20.01 -13.62 10.35
CA THR A 127 -20.42 -14.20 9.07
C THR A 127 -19.47 -13.88 7.90
N PRO A 128 -18.92 -12.66 7.77
CA PRO A 128 -18.00 -12.32 6.68
C PRO A 128 -16.71 -13.13 6.67
N ALA A 129 -16.22 -13.59 7.83
CA ALA A 129 -14.89 -14.16 7.96
C ALA A 129 -14.69 -15.39 7.07
N SER A 130 -15.63 -16.36 7.14
CA SER A 130 -15.56 -17.58 6.33
C SER A 130 -15.81 -17.32 4.85
N PHE A 131 -16.64 -16.34 4.49
CA PHE A 131 -16.84 -15.95 3.09
C PHE A 131 -15.55 -15.37 2.50
N MET A 132 -14.92 -14.43 3.20
CA MET A 132 -13.68 -13.78 2.76
C MET A 132 -12.51 -14.77 2.71
N LEU A 133 -12.43 -15.73 3.64
CA LEU A 133 -11.44 -16.81 3.58
C LEU A 133 -11.62 -17.66 2.31
N LYS A 134 -12.85 -18.11 2.02
CA LYS A 134 -13.15 -18.86 0.78
C LYS A 134 -12.79 -18.06 -0.47
N LEU A 135 -13.07 -16.76 -0.46
CA LEU A 135 -12.77 -15.87 -1.58
C LEU A 135 -11.26 -15.68 -1.77
N GLY A 136 -10.50 -15.55 -0.68
CA GLY A 136 -9.04 -15.53 -0.71
C GLY A 136 -8.45 -16.83 -1.27
N ARG A 137 -8.89 -17.98 -0.74
CA ARG A 137 -8.49 -19.32 -1.22
C ARG A 137 -8.80 -19.53 -2.70
N HIS A 138 -9.99 -19.10 -3.16
CA HIS A 138 -10.35 -19.16 -4.58
C HIS A 138 -9.37 -18.38 -5.46
N SER A 139 -8.93 -17.21 -4.99
CA SER A 139 -7.96 -16.40 -5.72
C SER A 139 -6.60 -17.10 -5.81
N CYS A 140 -6.14 -17.71 -4.71
CA CYS A 140 -4.93 -18.53 -4.70
C CYS A 140 -5.02 -19.75 -5.64
N ASP A 141 -6.17 -20.45 -5.68
CA ASP A 141 -6.40 -21.57 -6.60
C ASP A 141 -6.38 -21.15 -8.08
N VAL A 142 -6.86 -19.94 -8.38
CA VAL A 142 -6.83 -19.38 -9.73
C VAL A 142 -5.40 -19.05 -10.14
N LEU A 143 -4.67 -18.32 -9.29
CA LEU A 143 -3.29 -17.91 -9.57
C LEU A 143 -2.35 -19.11 -9.65
N SER A 144 -2.50 -20.11 -8.77
CA SER A 144 -1.64 -21.29 -8.76
C SER A 144 -1.84 -22.21 -9.96
N LYS A 145 -2.90 -22.02 -10.74
CA LYS A 145 -3.16 -22.77 -12.00
C LYS A 145 -2.64 -22.03 -13.23
N ASN A 146 -2.04 -20.86 -13.07
CA ASN A 146 -1.46 -20.14 -14.19
C ASN A 146 0.00 -20.56 -14.39
N ASP A 147 0.24 -21.36 -15.43
CA ASP A 147 1.57 -21.91 -15.72
C ASP A 147 2.61 -20.83 -15.99
N GLN A 148 2.22 -19.74 -16.66
CA GLN A 148 3.12 -18.63 -16.97
C GLN A 148 3.56 -17.88 -15.70
N LEU A 149 2.63 -17.61 -14.78
CA LEU A 149 2.92 -16.98 -13.49
C LEU A 149 3.85 -17.88 -12.67
N ASN A 150 3.53 -19.16 -12.56
CA ASN A 150 4.32 -20.10 -11.78
C ASN A 150 5.74 -20.29 -12.36
N ASP A 151 5.88 -20.31 -13.70
CA ASP A 151 7.20 -20.35 -14.35
C ASP A 151 8.00 -19.08 -14.06
N ILE A 152 7.36 -17.90 -14.09
CA ILE A 152 8.04 -16.65 -13.72
C ILE A 152 8.50 -16.71 -12.27
N LEU A 153 7.62 -17.06 -11.34
CA LEU A 153 7.94 -17.11 -9.90
C LEU A 153 9.05 -18.11 -9.59
N ALA A 154 9.07 -19.27 -10.25
CA ALA A 154 10.05 -20.32 -9.98
C ALA A 154 11.40 -20.09 -10.67
N ASN A 155 11.40 -19.59 -11.91
CA ASN A 155 12.58 -19.66 -12.78
C ASN A 155 13.12 -18.31 -13.24
N LYS A 156 12.30 -17.25 -13.23
CA LYS A 156 12.64 -15.97 -13.89
C LYS A 156 12.51 -14.75 -12.98
N LEU A 157 11.94 -14.90 -11.78
CA LEU A 157 11.63 -13.77 -10.91
C LEU A 157 12.87 -12.93 -10.62
N GLU A 158 13.94 -13.55 -10.14
CA GLU A 158 15.21 -12.89 -9.77
C GLU A 158 16.01 -12.38 -10.98
N THR A 159 15.83 -12.96 -12.18
CA THR A 159 16.59 -12.56 -13.38
C THR A 159 15.89 -11.44 -14.14
N ASP A 160 14.56 -11.48 -14.20
CA ASP A 160 13.74 -10.67 -15.09
C ASP A 160 13.12 -9.46 -14.38
N PHE A 161 13.08 -9.49 -13.04
CA PHE A 161 12.45 -8.45 -12.24
C PHE A 161 13.33 -7.98 -11.09
N ASP A 162 13.07 -6.77 -10.64
CA ASP A 162 13.78 -6.08 -9.56
C ASP A 162 12.86 -5.86 -8.33
N ALA A 163 11.54 -6.07 -8.48
CA ALA A 163 10.55 -6.02 -7.40
C ALA A 163 9.26 -6.78 -7.78
N ILE A 164 8.50 -7.21 -6.76
CA ILE A 164 7.17 -7.79 -6.93
C ILE A 164 6.10 -6.96 -6.20
N ILE A 165 4.98 -6.69 -6.87
CA ILE A 165 3.82 -5.98 -6.35
C ILE A 165 2.59 -6.89 -6.35
N PHE A 166 1.89 -7.00 -5.22
CA PHE A 166 0.58 -7.64 -5.20
C PHE A 166 -0.29 -7.10 -4.06
N GLU A 167 -1.60 -7.31 -4.14
CA GLU A 167 -2.48 -7.06 -3.00
C GLU A 167 -2.43 -8.26 -2.03
N PRO A 168 -2.09 -8.05 -0.76
CA PRO A 168 -2.12 -9.12 0.23
C PRO A 168 -3.57 -9.47 0.59
N GLY A 169 -3.80 -10.71 1.00
CA GLY A 169 -5.13 -11.17 1.39
C GLY A 169 -5.64 -10.52 2.68
N ILE A 170 -6.90 -10.08 2.67
CA ILE A 170 -7.56 -9.45 3.83
C ILE A 170 -7.75 -10.45 4.98
N ILE A 171 -8.09 -11.70 4.66
CA ILE A 171 -8.36 -12.75 5.67
C ILE A 171 -7.53 -14.00 5.44
N SER A 172 -6.92 -14.22 4.27
CA SER A 172 -6.08 -15.40 4.05
C SER A 172 -4.64 -15.01 3.80
N GLY A 173 -3.71 -15.78 4.36
CA GLY A 173 -2.28 -15.65 4.10
C GLY A 173 -1.83 -16.27 2.78
N CYS A 174 -2.68 -17.02 2.06
CA CYS A 174 -2.23 -17.86 0.94
C CYS A 174 -1.49 -17.11 -0.17
N LEU A 175 -1.79 -15.81 -0.37
CA LEU A 175 -1.16 -14.97 -1.39
C LEU A 175 0.32 -14.64 -1.12
N THR A 176 0.84 -14.93 0.08
CA THR A 176 2.27 -14.73 0.38
C THR A 176 3.18 -15.57 -0.50
N TYR A 177 2.67 -16.67 -1.08
CA TYR A 177 3.44 -17.52 -1.97
C TYR A 177 4.01 -16.77 -3.19
N LEU A 178 3.37 -15.67 -3.61
CA LEU A 178 3.82 -14.86 -4.74
C LEU A 178 5.21 -14.25 -4.49
N GLY A 179 5.52 -13.88 -3.26
CA GLY A 179 6.83 -13.35 -2.86
C GLY A 179 7.67 -14.33 -2.04
N ALA A 180 7.25 -15.59 -1.95
CA ALA A 180 7.94 -16.57 -1.11
C ALA A 180 9.27 -16.98 -1.73
N ASN A 181 10.29 -17.12 -0.89
CA ASN A 181 11.66 -17.51 -1.27
C ASN A 181 12.37 -16.57 -2.25
N SER A 182 11.80 -15.41 -2.58
CA SER A 182 12.46 -14.39 -3.37
C SER A 182 13.36 -13.51 -2.49
N THR A 183 14.48 -13.04 -3.06
CA THR A 183 15.32 -12.02 -2.45
C THR A 183 14.93 -10.60 -2.88
N LEU A 184 14.01 -10.48 -3.84
CA LEU A 184 13.47 -9.21 -4.31
C LEU A 184 12.62 -8.51 -3.24
N PRO A 185 12.57 -7.16 -3.25
CA PRO A 185 11.65 -6.41 -2.41
C PRO A 185 10.19 -6.75 -2.76
N VAL A 186 9.44 -7.22 -1.76
CA VAL A 186 8.00 -7.45 -1.83
C VAL A 186 7.27 -6.16 -1.47
N ILE A 187 6.41 -5.69 -2.37
CA ILE A 187 5.63 -4.47 -2.22
C ILE A 187 4.15 -4.84 -2.20
N HIS A 188 3.43 -4.39 -1.18
CA HIS A 188 1.99 -4.60 -1.09
C HIS A 188 1.21 -3.37 -1.55
N THR A 189 0.10 -3.59 -2.25
CA THR A 189 -0.92 -2.55 -2.50
C THR A 189 -2.22 -2.92 -1.79
N SER A 190 -2.59 -2.15 -0.78
CA SER A 190 -3.77 -2.42 0.06
C SER A 190 -4.85 -1.34 -0.16
N PRO A 191 -5.91 -1.62 -0.95
CA PRO A 191 -7.00 -0.68 -1.22
C PRO A 191 -7.90 -0.43 0.00
N VAL A 192 -7.77 -1.27 1.03
CA VAL A 192 -8.42 -1.15 2.33
C VAL A 192 -7.37 -1.21 3.45
N PRO A 193 -7.57 -0.53 4.59
CA PRO A 193 -6.74 -0.76 5.76
C PRO A 193 -7.03 -2.17 6.31
N VAL A 194 -6.09 -3.09 6.16
CA VAL A 194 -6.14 -4.39 6.83
C VAL A 194 -5.87 -4.17 8.32
N ASN A 195 -6.74 -4.71 9.17
CA ASN A 195 -6.71 -4.67 10.64
C ASN A 195 -7.37 -5.96 11.18
N THR A 196 -7.05 -7.07 10.52
CA THR A 196 -7.41 -8.44 10.87
C THR A 196 -6.15 -9.18 11.33
N TYR A 197 -6.21 -10.49 11.56
CA TYR A 197 -5.01 -11.26 11.93
C TYR A 197 -3.93 -11.29 10.84
N THR A 198 -4.29 -11.03 9.57
CA THR A 198 -3.32 -10.95 8.46
C THR A 198 -2.58 -9.61 8.43
N GLU A 199 -2.83 -8.71 9.39
CA GLU A 199 -2.09 -7.46 9.56
C GLU A 199 -0.57 -7.68 9.63
N ARG A 200 -0.13 -8.72 10.36
CA ARG A 200 1.28 -9.12 10.43
C ARG A 200 1.86 -9.45 9.06
N ILE A 201 1.08 -10.13 8.23
CA ILE A 201 1.48 -10.51 6.87
C ILE A 201 1.48 -9.28 5.98
N THR A 202 0.50 -8.40 6.17
CA THR A 202 0.25 -7.24 5.32
C THR A 202 1.25 -6.11 5.53
N TYR A 203 1.65 -5.82 6.77
CA TYR A 203 2.56 -4.71 7.09
C TYR A 203 3.87 -5.14 7.77
N GLY A 204 3.97 -6.38 8.26
CA GLY A 204 5.09 -6.84 9.08
C GLY A 204 4.94 -6.57 10.58
N ASP A 205 3.83 -5.97 11.02
CA ASP A 205 3.56 -5.60 12.41
C ASP A 205 2.08 -5.88 12.78
N VAL A 206 1.74 -5.85 14.08
CA VAL A 206 0.37 -6.05 14.58
C VAL A 206 0.02 -4.94 15.56
N HIS A 207 -1.13 -4.30 15.34
CA HIS A 207 -1.61 -3.27 16.26
C HIS A 207 -2.25 -3.86 17.52
N ASN A 208 -2.30 -3.04 18.57
CA ASN A 208 -3.01 -3.41 19.78
C ASN A 208 -4.54 -3.35 19.55
N PRO A 209 -5.26 -4.50 19.58
CA PRO A 209 -6.69 -4.53 19.34
C PRO A 209 -7.50 -3.82 20.44
N ALA A 210 -6.91 -3.48 21.60
CA ALA A 210 -7.60 -2.62 22.57
C ALA A 210 -7.68 -1.15 22.11
N THR A 211 -7.00 -0.76 21.03
CA THR A 211 -6.92 0.64 20.56
C THR A 211 -7.30 0.81 19.09
N VAL A 212 -7.05 -0.21 18.27
CA VAL A 212 -7.41 -0.23 16.86
C VAL A 212 -8.59 -1.17 16.67
N SER A 213 -9.71 -0.63 16.18
CA SER A 213 -10.87 -1.45 15.84
C SER A 213 -10.50 -2.47 14.76
N THR A 214 -10.92 -3.72 14.93
CA THR A 214 -10.78 -4.70 13.84
C THR A 214 -11.78 -4.42 12.72
N MET A 215 -11.49 -4.87 11.49
CA MET A 215 -12.29 -4.60 10.29
C MET A 215 -13.79 -4.89 10.48
N LEU A 216 -14.10 -5.93 11.24
CA LEU A 216 -15.46 -6.43 11.43
C LEU A 216 -16.12 -5.86 12.70
N PHE A 217 -15.45 -4.97 13.44
CA PHE A 217 -16.02 -4.37 14.64
C PHE A 217 -16.98 -3.23 14.29
N LYS A 218 -18.11 -3.16 15.01
CA LYS A 218 -19.21 -2.23 14.72
C LYS A 218 -18.89 -0.75 14.96
N SER A 219 -17.80 -0.44 15.66
CA SER A 219 -17.41 0.93 15.99
C SER A 219 -16.03 1.26 15.45
N ALA A 220 -15.88 2.43 14.82
CA ALA A 220 -14.61 2.84 14.23
C ALA A 220 -13.50 3.12 15.27
N ILE A 221 -13.85 3.48 16.51
CA ILE A 221 -12.90 3.71 17.61
C ILE A 221 -13.48 3.13 18.90
N PRO A 222 -12.76 2.24 19.61
CA PRO A 222 -13.21 1.72 20.90
C PRO A 222 -12.83 2.73 22.00
N ARG A 223 -13.82 3.51 22.47
CA ARG A 223 -13.60 4.61 23.43
C ARG A 223 -13.67 4.15 24.88
N THR A 224 -14.58 3.24 25.21
CA THR A 224 -14.79 2.77 26.59
C THR A 224 -14.04 1.46 26.86
N PHE A 225 -13.78 1.15 28.13
CA PHE A 225 -13.19 -0.12 28.52
C PHE A 225 -13.95 -1.32 27.94
N VAL A 226 -15.28 -1.31 28.03
CA VAL A 226 -16.14 -2.37 27.48
C VAL A 226 -15.95 -2.50 25.97
N GLN A 227 -15.95 -1.39 25.22
CA GLN A 227 -15.73 -1.43 23.77
C GLN A 227 -14.35 -1.98 23.41
N ARG A 228 -13.31 -1.61 24.17
CA ARG A 228 -11.95 -2.10 23.96
C ARG A 228 -11.84 -3.59 24.25
N LEU A 229 -12.43 -4.05 25.35
CA LEU A 229 -12.49 -5.47 25.71
C LEU A 229 -13.26 -6.26 24.64
N THR A 230 -14.43 -5.79 24.22
CA THR A 230 -15.22 -6.44 23.17
C THR A 230 -14.47 -6.49 21.84
N ASN A 231 -13.83 -5.40 21.42
CA ASN A 231 -13.04 -5.39 20.17
C ASN A 231 -11.88 -6.39 20.23
N THR A 232 -11.16 -6.45 21.36
CA THR A 232 -10.11 -7.45 21.58
C THR A 232 -10.65 -8.88 21.53
N LEU A 233 -11.78 -9.16 22.18
CA LEU A 233 -12.39 -10.49 22.14
C LEU A 233 -12.86 -10.87 20.72
N VAL A 234 -13.45 -9.93 19.98
CA VAL A 234 -13.87 -10.12 18.59
C VAL A 234 -12.65 -10.38 17.70
N PHE A 235 -11.58 -9.61 17.86
CA PHE A 235 -10.31 -9.84 17.14
C PHE A 235 -9.75 -11.23 17.43
N LEU A 236 -9.66 -11.62 18.71
CA LEU A 236 -9.15 -12.94 19.10
C LEU A 236 -10.02 -14.07 18.56
N TYR A 237 -11.33 -13.94 18.65
CA TYR A 237 -12.28 -14.94 18.14
C TYR A 237 -12.13 -15.11 16.62
N ILE A 238 -12.21 -14.02 15.85
CA ILE A 238 -12.07 -14.06 14.38
C ILE A 238 -10.71 -14.65 14.01
N SER A 239 -9.62 -14.15 14.61
CA SER A 239 -8.26 -14.64 14.35
C SER A 239 -8.09 -16.13 14.63
N THR A 240 -8.72 -16.63 15.71
CA THR A 240 -8.62 -18.04 16.08
C THR A 240 -9.41 -18.90 15.12
N ILE A 241 -10.65 -18.52 14.80
CA ILE A 241 -11.50 -19.26 13.87
C ILE A 241 -10.89 -19.29 12.47
N THR A 242 -10.41 -18.16 11.95
CA THR A 242 -9.83 -18.10 10.60
C THR A 242 -8.55 -18.91 10.52
N ARG A 243 -7.65 -18.80 11.51
CA ARG A 243 -6.44 -19.65 11.57
C ARG A 243 -6.76 -21.13 11.68
N PHE A 244 -7.75 -21.49 12.48
CA PHE A 244 -8.18 -22.88 12.59
C PHE A 244 -8.77 -23.39 11.28
N GLN A 245 -9.59 -22.59 10.59
CA GLN A 245 -10.12 -22.93 9.27
C GLN A 245 -9.01 -23.06 8.22
N GLU A 246 -8.03 -22.15 8.19
CA GLU A 246 -6.86 -22.26 7.31
C GLU A 246 -6.06 -23.53 7.61
N PHE A 247 -5.77 -23.80 8.89
CA PHE A 247 -5.05 -25.01 9.29
C PHE A 247 -5.78 -26.29 8.85
N LEU A 248 -7.10 -26.37 9.06
CA LEU A 248 -7.89 -27.51 8.60
C LEU A 248 -7.82 -27.68 7.09
N LEU A 249 -7.91 -26.59 6.31
CA LEU A 249 -7.77 -26.65 4.86
C LEU A 249 -6.38 -27.12 4.43
N GLN A 250 -5.32 -26.69 5.13
CA GLN A 250 -3.96 -27.13 4.86
C GLN A 250 -3.75 -28.62 5.13
N VAL A 251 -4.42 -29.18 6.15
CA VAL A 251 -4.32 -30.61 6.50
C VAL A 251 -5.15 -31.49 5.57
N ILE A 252 -6.37 -31.06 5.25
CA ILE A 252 -7.33 -31.89 4.49
C ILE A 252 -7.10 -31.75 2.98
N GLU A 253 -6.83 -30.54 2.49
CA GLU A 253 -6.72 -30.21 1.07
C GLU A 253 -5.45 -29.39 0.78
N SER A 254 -4.30 -29.85 1.29
CA SER A 254 -3.02 -29.16 1.13
C SER A 254 -2.73 -28.77 -0.32
N LYS A 255 -2.39 -27.49 -0.54
CA LYS A 255 -1.99 -26.96 -1.85
C LYS A 255 -0.54 -26.50 -1.85
N PRO A 256 0.12 -26.41 -3.03
CA PRO A 256 1.51 -25.93 -3.11
C PRO A 256 1.74 -24.56 -2.46
N TYR A 257 0.79 -23.63 -2.57
CA TYR A 257 0.89 -22.29 -1.98
C TYR A 257 0.83 -22.27 -0.44
N ASP A 258 0.33 -23.34 0.20
CA ASP A 258 0.22 -23.43 1.66
C ASP A 258 1.57 -23.67 2.34
N LEU A 259 2.59 -24.10 1.59
CA LEU A 259 3.93 -24.38 2.10
C LEU A 259 4.85 -23.15 2.09
N SER A 260 4.34 -22.03 1.60
CA SER A 260 5.11 -20.80 1.44
C SER A 260 5.42 -20.12 2.78
N THR A 261 6.63 -19.60 2.90
CA THR A 261 7.03 -18.78 4.05
C THR A 261 6.52 -17.35 3.87
N VAL A 262 6.11 -16.74 4.98
CA VAL A 262 5.68 -15.34 4.97
C VAL A 262 6.92 -14.45 4.90
N THR A 263 7.13 -13.80 3.76
CA THR A 263 8.12 -12.72 3.60
C THR A 263 7.48 -11.40 4.01
N PRO A 264 8.00 -10.68 5.04
CA PRO A 264 7.52 -9.35 5.37
C PRO A 264 7.72 -8.39 4.19
N PRO A 265 6.78 -7.47 3.91
CA PRO A 265 6.90 -6.55 2.80
C PRO A 265 7.95 -5.45 3.08
N SER A 266 8.71 -5.09 2.05
CA SER A 266 9.63 -3.96 2.07
C SER A 266 8.88 -2.61 2.04
N LEU A 267 7.72 -2.57 1.40
CA LEU A 267 6.90 -1.36 1.26
C LEU A 267 5.42 -1.73 1.13
N VAL A 268 4.53 -0.90 1.68
CA VAL A 268 3.08 -1.07 1.56
C VAL A 268 2.44 0.25 1.17
N PHE A 269 1.82 0.29 -0.02
CA PHE A 269 0.95 1.39 -0.41
C PHE A 269 -0.46 1.12 0.09
N THR A 270 -1.00 1.99 0.93
CA THR A 270 -2.37 1.84 1.44
C THR A 270 -3.26 3.00 1.01
N ASN A 271 -4.50 2.69 0.66
CA ASN A 271 -5.51 3.68 0.30
C ASN A 271 -6.13 4.32 1.55
N THR A 272 -5.31 5.02 2.34
CA THR A 272 -5.78 5.77 3.52
C THR A 272 -5.27 7.20 3.46
N HIS A 273 -5.99 8.11 4.12
CA HIS A 273 -5.63 9.52 4.23
C HIS A 273 -6.04 10.04 5.62
N PHE A 274 -5.21 10.89 6.23
CA PHE A 274 -5.43 11.37 7.60
C PHE A 274 -6.75 12.13 7.81
N ILE A 275 -7.37 12.62 6.73
CA ILE A 275 -8.67 13.30 6.75
C ILE A 275 -9.83 12.29 6.84
N SER A 276 -9.76 11.19 6.08
CA SER A 276 -10.84 10.20 5.99
C SER A 276 -10.72 9.11 7.05
N ASP A 277 -9.50 8.75 7.41
CA ASP A 277 -9.19 7.59 8.22
C ASP A 277 -8.92 7.96 9.68
N LYS A 278 -9.17 7.01 10.58
CA LYS A 278 -8.86 7.20 12.00
C LYS A 278 -7.35 7.10 12.21
N ALA A 279 -6.84 7.95 13.09
CA ALA A 279 -5.45 7.87 13.53
C ALA A 279 -5.18 6.49 14.16
N ARG A 280 -4.15 5.81 13.66
CA ARG A 280 -3.64 4.55 14.19
C ARG A 280 -2.11 4.52 14.08
N PRO A 281 -1.42 3.72 14.89
CA PRO A 281 0.00 3.42 14.66
C PRO A 281 0.17 2.94 13.22
N THR A 282 1.17 3.44 12.50
CA THR A 282 1.44 3.05 11.12
C THR A 282 2.93 2.75 11.02
N PRO A 283 3.32 1.52 10.63
CA PRO A 283 4.73 1.16 10.48
C PRO A 283 5.44 2.02 9.44
N SER A 284 6.77 2.16 9.55
CA SER A 284 7.56 3.04 8.68
C SER A 284 7.62 2.60 7.22
N ASN A 285 7.39 1.32 6.94
CA ASN A 285 7.29 0.77 5.58
C ASN A 285 5.92 1.00 4.93
N VAL A 286 4.98 1.69 5.60
CA VAL A 286 3.64 1.96 5.05
C VAL A 286 3.56 3.40 4.54
N VAL A 287 3.15 3.56 3.29
CA VAL A 287 2.93 4.84 2.62
C VAL A 287 1.45 5.01 2.30
N ASN A 288 0.86 6.07 2.87
CA ASN A 288 -0.55 6.41 2.70
C ASN A 288 -0.74 7.18 1.39
N VAL A 289 -1.36 6.54 0.40
CA VAL A 289 -1.67 7.10 -0.93
C VAL A 289 -3.19 7.13 -1.17
N GLY A 290 -3.93 7.59 -0.17
CA GLY A 290 -5.39 7.66 -0.21
C GLY A 290 -5.92 8.47 -1.40
N GLY A 291 -6.84 7.87 -2.15
CA GLY A 291 -7.50 8.54 -3.27
C GLY A 291 -6.67 8.66 -4.55
N ILE A 292 -5.49 8.02 -4.65
CA ILE A 292 -4.64 8.04 -5.87
C ILE A 292 -5.37 7.62 -7.15
N HIS A 293 -6.43 6.81 -7.03
CA HIS A 293 -7.24 6.32 -8.14
C HIS A 293 -8.40 7.25 -8.54
N LEU A 294 -8.65 8.32 -7.77
CA LEU A 294 -9.72 9.27 -8.02
C LEU A 294 -9.34 10.20 -9.18
N LYS A 295 -10.35 10.57 -9.98
CA LYS A 295 -10.20 11.58 -11.01
C LYS A 295 -10.37 12.98 -10.40
N PRO A 296 -9.77 14.01 -11.00
CA PRO A 296 -10.08 15.39 -10.63
C PRO A 296 -11.60 15.63 -10.60
N PRO A 297 -12.11 16.38 -9.59
CA PRO A 297 -13.53 16.62 -9.46
C PRO A 297 -14.05 17.36 -10.70
N LYS A 298 -15.17 16.88 -11.25
CA LYS A 298 -15.92 17.61 -12.29
C LYS A 298 -16.76 18.69 -11.62
N LYS A 299 -17.03 19.79 -12.33
CA LYS A 299 -17.98 20.82 -11.86
C LYS A 299 -19.34 20.15 -11.62
N ILE A 300 -19.93 20.41 -10.45
CA ILE A 300 -21.29 19.95 -10.14
C ILE A 300 -22.23 20.66 -11.12
N PRO A 301 -23.16 19.94 -11.78
CA PRO A 301 -24.18 20.58 -12.61
C PRO A 301 -24.91 21.64 -11.79
N GLN A 302 -25.12 22.82 -12.36
CA GLN A 302 -26.00 23.81 -11.74
C GLN A 302 -27.41 23.20 -11.68
N CYS A 303 -28.07 23.31 -10.53
CA CYS A 303 -29.48 22.95 -10.41
C CYS A 303 -30.25 23.74 -11.47
N VAL A 304 -30.92 23.03 -12.38
CA VAL A 304 -31.86 23.59 -13.36
C VAL A 304 -33.20 23.80 -12.68
#